data_AF-A0A9D6YJX8-F1
#
_entry.id   AF-A0A9D6YJX8-F1
#
_cell.length_a   1.000
_cell.length_b   1.000
_cell.length_c   1.000
_cell.angle_alpha   90.00
_cell.angle_beta   90.00
_cell.angle_gamma   90.00
#
_symmetry.space_group_name_H-M   'P 1'
#
loop_
_entity.id
_entity.type
_entity.pdbx_description
1 polymer ?
#
loop_
_entity_poly.entity_id
_entity_poly.type
_entity_poly.pdbx_seq_one_letter_code
_entity_poly.pdbx_strand_id
1 'polypeptide(L)'
;MTAVARLPRRVARLAPAASLAALLALALGIEPDRERPVEAQGTVLIALEAIVTGLANPVAIANAGDGWNRLFIALQAGQILIYDSGQLLPNPFLDISSLVSCCGEQGLLGVAFHPSYASNGFFYVNYTNLAGDTVVARYRVSADANLADPASAVILLTVDQPFTNHNGGQLQFGPDGYLYIGMGDGGSGGDPGNRAQNLGELLGKLLRIDVDGGTPYAIPATNPFVGTPGARGEIWAYGLRNPWRFSFDRLTGDLFIGDVGQESREEVDFQPAGSPGGQNYGWRLMEGSACYDPATNCNNGSLTLPILEYDHSLGCAVIGGSRYRGREFPDLSGTYLYGDFCTGLIWGATETGGAWTSSVLFASGLLISAFGEDESGEVYVAHYGGGTDGAIYRITSIGTPCALALSLGAGSVRRGGRLGFDVRLTHNRPRTVEQSFLAWVEDARGAPVLSTTVPARRIRALEEVRVRDSVSIPRTLPPGTYRLAVSVGEMHQGVLVTRRTFRVVE
;
A
#
# COMPACT_ATOMS: atom_id res chain seq x y z
N MET A 1 -28.51 44.16 78.58
CA MET A 1 -28.19 42.86 77.94
C MET A 1 -27.25 43.12 76.77
N THR A 2 -26.02 42.67 76.98
CA THR A 2 -24.88 42.43 76.06
C THR A 2 -25.12 42.43 74.54
N ALA A 3 -24.31 43.20 73.80
CA ALA A 3 -23.26 42.67 72.91
C ALA A 3 -22.41 43.79 72.28
N VAL A 4 -21.09 43.57 72.26
CA VAL A 4 -20.02 44.42 71.69
C VAL A 4 -19.45 43.71 70.46
N ALA A 5 -19.21 44.41 69.34
CA ALA A 5 -18.21 44.05 68.31
C ALA A 5 -18.04 45.22 67.30
N ARG A 6 -16.97 46.01 67.38
CA ARG A 6 -15.64 45.90 66.72
C ARG A 6 -15.64 46.16 65.20
N LEU A 7 -15.06 47.30 64.80
CA LEU A 7 -14.64 47.65 63.43
C LEU A 7 -13.48 46.75 62.95
N PRO A 8 -13.38 46.40 61.66
CA PRO A 8 -12.17 45.82 61.10
C PRO A 8 -11.18 46.89 60.63
N ARG A 9 -9.93 46.69 61.04
CA ARG A 9 -8.71 47.42 60.64
C ARG A 9 -8.44 47.25 59.15
N ARG A 10 -8.06 48.35 58.46
CA ARG A 10 -7.36 48.28 57.17
C ARG A 10 -6.00 47.63 57.38
N VAL A 11 -5.79 46.46 56.80
CA VAL A 11 -4.47 45.85 56.67
C VAL A 11 -3.85 46.39 55.38
N ALA A 12 -2.87 47.27 55.51
CA ALA A 12 -1.94 47.56 54.41
C ALA A 12 -1.15 46.29 54.12
N ARG A 13 -1.37 45.66 52.96
CA ARG A 13 -0.48 44.61 52.48
C ARG A 13 0.83 45.27 52.03
N LEU A 14 1.91 44.96 52.73
CA LEU A 14 3.27 45.15 52.25
C LEU A 14 3.39 44.48 50.87
N ALA A 15 3.81 45.25 49.86
CA ALA A 15 4.30 44.70 48.62
C ALA A 15 5.52 43.80 48.92
N PRO A 16 5.67 42.63 48.27
CA PRO A 16 6.89 41.85 48.45
C PRO A 16 8.04 42.69 47.88
N ALA A 17 9.10 42.83 48.67
CA ALA A 17 10.36 43.39 48.19
C ALA A 17 10.79 42.58 46.97
N ALA A 18 10.75 43.20 45.79
CA ALA A 18 11.42 42.67 44.62
C ALA A 18 12.88 42.50 45.00
N SER A 19 13.36 41.25 44.97
CA SER A 19 14.74 40.94 45.28
C SER A 19 15.66 41.73 44.34
N LEU A 20 16.76 42.26 44.88
CA LEU A 20 17.78 43.01 44.15
C LEU A 20 18.34 42.24 42.92
N ALA A 21 18.12 40.92 42.88
CA ALA A 21 18.42 40.05 41.74
C ALA A 21 17.52 40.27 40.50
N ALA A 22 16.24 40.62 40.70
CA ALA A 22 15.29 40.82 39.58
C ALA A 22 15.54 42.15 38.83
N LEU A 23 16.08 43.16 39.52
CA LEU A 23 16.47 44.44 38.92
C LEU A 23 17.83 44.40 38.20
N LEU A 24 18.66 43.38 38.44
CA LEU A 24 19.94 43.21 37.73
C LEU A 24 19.80 42.46 36.39
N ALA A 25 18.74 41.65 36.23
CA ALA A 25 18.49 40.92 34.98
C ALA A 25 18.07 41.83 33.80
N LEU A 26 17.47 43.01 34.08
CA LEU A 26 17.11 43.97 33.04
C LEU A 26 18.29 44.80 32.51
N ALA A 27 19.44 44.79 33.18
CA ALA A 27 20.61 45.61 32.81
C ALA A 27 21.67 44.86 31.97
N LEU A 28 21.49 43.56 31.70
CA LEU A 28 22.45 42.73 30.97
C LEU A 28 21.93 42.13 29.65
N GLY A 29 20.64 42.29 29.30
CA GLY A 29 20.12 41.85 28.00
C GLY A 29 20.22 40.35 27.73
N ILE A 30 20.41 39.50 28.74
CA ILE A 30 20.44 38.05 28.59
C ILE A 30 19.01 37.53 28.80
N GLU A 31 18.25 37.37 27.71
CA GLU A 31 17.04 36.55 27.72
C GLU A 31 17.42 35.07 27.95
N PRO A 32 16.68 34.30 28.78
CA PRO A 32 16.85 32.84 28.83
C PRO A 32 16.48 32.22 27.48
N ASP A 33 17.25 31.22 27.04
CA ASP A 33 17.11 30.50 25.77
C ASP A 33 15.64 30.16 25.46
N ARG A 34 15.11 30.76 24.39
CA ARG A 34 13.78 30.39 23.86
C ARG A 34 13.91 29.09 23.08
N GLU A 35 13.38 27.99 23.64
CA GLU A 35 13.09 26.77 22.90
C GLU A 35 12.25 27.11 21.65
N ARG A 36 12.79 26.88 20.45
CA ARG A 36 12.05 27.05 19.19
C ARG A 36 11.60 25.68 18.69
N PRO A 37 10.28 25.42 18.57
CA PRO A 37 9.79 24.24 17.87
C PRO A 37 10.25 24.33 16.40
N VAL A 38 10.82 23.25 15.87
CA VAL A 38 11.06 23.13 14.43
C VAL A 38 10.10 22.10 13.87
N GLU A 39 9.11 22.59 13.13
CA GLU A 39 8.23 21.74 12.36
C GLU A 39 9.02 21.13 11.20
N ALA A 40 9.03 19.80 11.14
CA ALA A 40 9.49 19.09 9.97
C ALA A 40 8.47 19.28 8.85
N GLN A 41 8.89 19.90 7.75
CA GLN A 41 8.21 19.70 6.47
C GLN A 41 8.59 18.29 5.99
N GLY A 42 7.62 17.39 5.88
CA GLY A 42 7.91 16.03 5.45
C GLY A 42 6.67 15.23 5.07
N THR A 43 6.78 14.59 3.92
CA THR A 43 6.01 13.49 3.33
C THR A 43 5.04 12.80 4.30
N VAL A 44 3.79 12.64 3.87
CA VAL A 44 2.82 11.76 4.54
C VAL A 44 3.46 10.38 4.70
N LEU A 45 3.61 9.96 5.95
CA LEU A 45 3.98 8.60 6.30
C LEU A 45 2.67 7.84 6.50
N ILE A 46 2.48 6.77 5.73
CA ILE A 46 1.35 5.86 5.89
C ILE A 46 1.77 4.60 6.64
N ALA A 47 0.81 4.00 7.33
CA ALA A 47 0.92 2.68 7.94
C ALA A 47 -0.33 1.86 7.62
N LEU A 48 -0.36 0.63 8.10
CA LEU A 48 -1.51 -0.26 8.00
C LEU A 48 -2.17 -0.46 9.38
N GLU A 49 -3.47 -0.27 9.43
CA GLU A 49 -4.31 -0.57 10.60
C GLU A 49 -5.22 -1.74 10.28
N ALA A 50 -5.16 -2.81 11.08
CA ALA A 50 -6.05 -3.95 10.92
C ALA A 50 -7.48 -3.53 11.29
N ILE A 51 -8.42 -3.75 10.39
CA ILE A 51 -9.85 -3.48 10.60
C ILE A 51 -10.66 -4.77 10.76
N VAL A 52 -10.14 -5.89 10.25
CA VAL A 52 -10.69 -7.24 10.42
C VAL A 52 -9.52 -8.20 10.61
N THR A 53 -9.62 -9.13 11.54
CA THR A 53 -8.61 -10.18 11.78
C THR A 53 -9.30 -11.54 11.93
N GLY A 54 -8.53 -12.63 11.86
CA GLY A 54 -9.08 -13.98 12.02
C GLY A 54 -9.74 -14.54 10.76
N LEU A 55 -9.35 -14.04 9.59
CA LEU A 55 -9.91 -14.44 8.30
C LEU A 55 -9.19 -15.66 7.73
N ALA A 56 -9.94 -16.54 7.08
CA ALA A 56 -9.39 -17.69 6.40
C ALA A 56 -8.90 -17.32 4.99
N ASN A 57 -7.61 -16.96 4.86
CA ASN A 57 -6.97 -16.65 3.57
C ASN A 57 -7.78 -15.68 2.68
N PRO A 58 -7.94 -14.40 3.07
CA PRO A 58 -8.57 -13.40 2.21
C PRO A 58 -7.70 -13.18 0.97
N VAL A 59 -8.31 -13.18 -0.21
CA VAL A 59 -7.60 -13.09 -1.50
C VAL A 59 -8.16 -12.01 -2.42
N ALA A 60 -9.33 -11.43 -2.17
CA ALA A 60 -9.80 -10.25 -2.90
C ALA A 60 -10.64 -9.33 -2.01
N ILE A 61 -10.62 -8.04 -2.31
CA ILE A 61 -11.43 -7.00 -1.66
C ILE A 61 -12.10 -6.19 -2.78
N ALA A 62 -13.43 -6.08 -2.74
CA ALA A 62 -14.20 -5.28 -3.68
C ALA A 62 -15.24 -4.41 -2.97
N ASN A 63 -15.69 -3.36 -3.63
CA ASN A 63 -16.90 -2.62 -3.28
C ASN A 63 -17.97 -2.84 -4.36
N ALA A 64 -19.23 -2.59 -4.01
CA ALA A 64 -20.36 -2.82 -4.91
C ALA A 64 -20.76 -1.60 -5.76
N GLY A 65 -20.24 -0.41 -5.46
CA GLY A 65 -20.61 0.83 -6.15
C GLY A 65 -22.10 1.18 -6.00
N ASP A 66 -22.74 0.73 -4.92
CA ASP A 66 -24.17 0.93 -4.64
C ASP A 66 -24.44 2.09 -3.67
N GLY A 67 -23.39 2.77 -3.20
CA GLY A 67 -23.48 3.91 -2.30
C GLY A 67 -23.55 3.52 -0.83
N TRP A 68 -23.47 2.23 -0.51
CA TRP A 68 -23.51 1.74 0.87
C TRP A 68 -22.10 1.60 1.47
N ASN A 69 -21.06 1.75 0.64
CA ASN A 69 -19.65 1.68 1.03
C ASN A 69 -19.26 0.38 1.77
N ARG A 70 -19.94 -0.73 1.44
CA ARG A 70 -19.61 -2.07 1.95
C ARG A 70 -18.37 -2.62 1.25
N LEU A 71 -17.54 -3.32 2.02
CA LEU A 71 -16.43 -4.10 1.47
C LEU A 71 -16.82 -5.58 1.44
N PHE A 72 -16.60 -6.21 0.29
CA PHE A 72 -16.80 -7.63 0.06
C PHE A 72 -15.44 -8.31 0.01
N ILE A 73 -15.23 -9.27 0.90
CA ILE A 73 -13.95 -9.93 1.11
C ILE A 73 -14.08 -11.38 0.65
N ALA A 74 -13.39 -11.75 -0.43
CA ALA A 74 -13.36 -13.13 -0.89
C ALA A 74 -12.31 -13.93 -0.11
N LEU A 75 -12.75 -15.03 0.49
CA LEU A 75 -11.90 -16.03 1.14
C LEU A 75 -11.65 -17.17 0.16
N GLN A 76 -10.39 -17.62 0.10
CA GLN A 76 -9.93 -18.59 -0.90
C GLN A 76 -10.77 -19.88 -0.93
N ALA A 77 -11.31 -20.31 0.22
CA ALA A 77 -12.12 -21.52 0.35
C ALA A 77 -13.56 -21.41 -0.19
N GLY A 78 -13.93 -20.29 -0.82
CA GLY A 78 -15.22 -20.16 -1.51
C GLY A 78 -16.29 -19.35 -0.78
N GLN A 79 -15.91 -18.52 0.18
CA GLN A 79 -16.84 -17.62 0.90
C GLN A 79 -16.57 -16.17 0.55
N ILE A 80 -17.62 -15.36 0.45
CA ILE A 80 -17.53 -13.89 0.38
C ILE A 80 -18.13 -13.34 1.66
N LEU A 81 -17.36 -12.58 2.43
CA LEU A 81 -17.83 -11.91 3.64
C LEU A 81 -18.11 -10.44 3.37
N ILE A 82 -18.91 -9.79 4.23
CA ILE A 82 -19.16 -8.35 4.19
C ILE A 82 -18.54 -7.70 5.41
N TYR A 83 -17.73 -6.67 5.19
CA TYR A 83 -17.39 -5.67 6.19
C TYR A 83 -18.20 -4.41 5.92
N ASP A 84 -18.98 -3.99 6.91
CA ASP A 84 -19.87 -2.84 6.82
C ASP A 84 -19.86 -2.08 8.15
N SER A 85 -19.82 -0.76 8.07
CA SER A 85 -20.02 0.13 9.22
C SER A 85 -19.13 -0.19 10.43
N GLY A 86 -17.87 -0.56 10.19
CA GLY A 86 -16.88 -0.82 11.24
C GLY A 86 -16.82 -2.26 11.75
N GLN A 87 -17.59 -3.18 11.17
CA GLN A 87 -17.69 -4.56 11.66
C GLN A 87 -17.83 -5.58 10.51
N LEU A 88 -17.31 -6.79 10.76
CA LEU A 88 -17.55 -7.95 9.89
C LEU A 88 -18.93 -8.51 10.19
N LEU A 89 -19.75 -8.70 9.16
CA LEU A 89 -21.07 -9.33 9.31
C LEU A 89 -20.91 -10.84 9.58
N PRO A 90 -21.80 -11.44 10.40
CA PRO A 90 -21.63 -12.83 10.86
C PRO A 90 -21.92 -13.88 9.78
N ASN A 91 -22.75 -13.55 8.80
CA ASN A 91 -23.10 -14.46 7.71
C ASN A 91 -22.30 -14.09 6.45
N PRO A 92 -21.80 -15.08 5.68
CA PRO A 92 -21.23 -14.81 4.38
C PRO A 92 -22.31 -14.26 3.44
N PHE A 93 -21.92 -13.32 2.58
CA PHE A 93 -22.71 -12.87 1.44
C PHE A 93 -22.99 -14.02 0.47
N LEU A 94 -21.97 -14.82 0.18
CA LEU A 94 -22.06 -15.99 -0.69
C LEU A 94 -21.18 -17.10 -0.09
N ASP A 95 -21.67 -18.34 -0.12
CA ASP A 95 -20.88 -19.53 0.17
C ASP A 95 -21.05 -20.54 -0.97
N ILE A 96 -19.96 -20.75 -1.71
CA ILE A 96 -19.84 -21.72 -2.80
C ILE A 96 -18.71 -22.71 -2.52
N SER A 97 -18.30 -22.88 -1.26
CA SER A 97 -17.21 -23.77 -0.87
C SER A 97 -17.34 -25.20 -1.41
N SER A 98 -18.58 -25.70 -1.53
CA SER A 98 -18.88 -27.00 -2.13
C SER A 98 -18.54 -27.14 -3.63
N LEU A 99 -18.33 -26.02 -4.34
CA LEU A 99 -17.99 -25.98 -5.76
C LEU A 99 -16.49 -25.73 -6.01
N VAL A 100 -15.74 -25.34 -4.97
CA VAL A 100 -14.40 -24.78 -5.09
C VAL A 100 -13.34 -25.81 -4.75
N SER A 101 -12.40 -26.02 -5.66
CA SER A 101 -11.11 -26.65 -5.32
C SER A 101 -10.18 -25.58 -4.75
N CYS A 102 -9.58 -25.88 -3.61
CA CYS A 102 -8.55 -25.07 -2.96
C CYS A 102 -7.44 -26.01 -2.48
N CYS A 103 -6.20 -25.58 -2.24
CA CYS A 103 -5.68 -24.22 -2.03
C CYS A 103 -4.47 -23.97 -2.95
N GLY A 104 -3.44 -23.26 -2.47
CA GLY A 104 -2.31 -22.84 -3.30
C GLY A 104 -2.70 -21.61 -4.11
N GLU A 105 -2.67 -21.70 -5.44
CA GLU A 105 -3.20 -20.67 -6.33
C GLU A 105 -4.64 -20.96 -6.79
N GLN A 106 -5.21 -22.10 -6.38
CA GLN A 106 -6.61 -22.44 -6.62
C GLN A 106 -7.51 -21.91 -5.50
N GLY A 107 -8.77 -21.63 -5.83
CA GLY A 107 -9.78 -21.22 -4.87
C GLY A 107 -10.84 -20.33 -5.49
N LEU A 108 -11.59 -19.60 -4.67
CA LEU A 108 -12.30 -18.39 -5.08
C LEU A 108 -11.29 -17.24 -5.12
N LEU A 109 -11.00 -16.72 -6.32
CA LEU A 109 -9.86 -15.83 -6.56
C LEU A 109 -10.26 -14.40 -6.93
N GLY A 110 -11.50 -14.17 -7.35
CA GLY A 110 -11.97 -12.84 -7.73
C GLY A 110 -13.45 -12.63 -7.52
N VAL A 111 -13.81 -11.37 -7.26
CA VAL A 111 -15.19 -10.89 -7.20
C VAL A 111 -15.27 -9.51 -7.85
N ALA A 112 -16.28 -9.27 -8.66
CA ALA A 112 -16.58 -7.97 -9.26
C ALA A 112 -18.08 -7.71 -9.29
N PHE A 113 -18.50 -6.48 -9.02
CA PHE A 113 -19.89 -6.07 -9.07
C PHE A 113 -20.19 -5.38 -10.41
N HIS A 114 -21.37 -5.64 -10.96
CA HIS A 114 -21.79 -4.98 -12.19
C HIS A 114 -21.83 -3.45 -11.98
N PRO A 115 -21.50 -2.62 -12.99
CA PRO A 115 -21.66 -1.16 -12.91
C PRO A 115 -23.09 -0.67 -12.62
N SER A 116 -24.08 -1.56 -12.75
CA SER A 116 -25.51 -1.32 -12.46
C SER A 116 -26.00 -2.21 -11.30
N TYR A 117 -25.10 -2.66 -10.43
CA TYR A 117 -25.42 -3.58 -9.32
C TYR A 117 -26.57 -3.06 -8.44
N ALA A 118 -26.61 -1.75 -8.16
CA ALA A 118 -27.68 -1.13 -7.40
C ALA A 118 -29.09 -1.34 -8.01
N SER A 119 -29.20 -1.58 -9.33
CA SER A 119 -30.47 -1.80 -10.02
C SER A 119 -30.69 -3.26 -10.44
N ASN A 120 -29.66 -3.97 -10.90
CA ASN A 120 -29.78 -5.33 -11.41
C ASN A 120 -29.42 -6.42 -10.38
N GLY A 121 -28.60 -6.07 -9.38
CA GLY A 121 -28.13 -6.98 -8.34
C GLY A 121 -27.10 -8.01 -8.79
N PHE A 122 -26.48 -7.83 -9.96
CA PHE A 122 -25.54 -8.81 -10.53
C PHE A 122 -24.09 -8.60 -10.08
N PHE A 123 -23.44 -9.69 -9.71
CA PHE A 123 -22.01 -9.73 -9.42
C PHE A 123 -21.41 -11.01 -10.00
N TYR A 124 -20.09 -11.05 -10.08
CA TYR A 124 -19.33 -12.05 -10.82
C TYR A 124 -18.22 -12.59 -9.94
N VAL A 125 -17.97 -13.88 -10.04
CA VAL A 125 -16.90 -14.56 -9.31
C VAL A 125 -16.01 -15.35 -10.27
N ASN A 126 -14.72 -15.45 -9.92
CA ASN A 126 -13.77 -16.34 -10.57
C ASN A 126 -13.30 -17.36 -9.54
N TYR A 127 -13.47 -18.64 -9.84
CA TYR A 127 -13.03 -19.72 -8.95
C TYR A 127 -12.51 -20.94 -9.70
N THR A 128 -11.70 -21.75 -9.04
CA THR A 128 -11.30 -23.07 -9.51
C THR A 128 -12.34 -24.11 -9.11
N ASN A 129 -12.92 -24.84 -10.07
CA ASN A 129 -13.91 -25.88 -9.78
C ASN A 129 -13.26 -27.18 -9.26
N LEU A 130 -14.07 -28.17 -8.90
CA LEU A 130 -13.58 -29.48 -8.41
C LEU A 130 -12.83 -30.32 -9.46
N ALA A 131 -12.92 -29.97 -10.74
CA ALA A 131 -12.14 -30.59 -11.82
C ALA A 131 -10.78 -29.89 -12.04
N GLY A 132 -10.56 -28.72 -11.42
CA GLY A 132 -9.36 -27.91 -11.58
C GLY A 132 -9.51 -26.76 -12.57
N ASP A 133 -10.64 -26.63 -13.28
CA ASP A 133 -10.85 -25.57 -14.27
C ASP A 133 -11.13 -24.23 -13.61
N THR A 134 -10.71 -23.14 -14.26
CA THR A 134 -11.18 -21.79 -13.92
C THR A 134 -12.61 -21.61 -14.42
N VAL A 135 -13.50 -21.17 -13.53
CA VAL A 135 -14.89 -20.84 -13.82
C VAL A 135 -15.14 -19.36 -13.52
N VAL A 136 -15.70 -18.66 -14.50
CA VAL A 136 -16.26 -17.31 -14.29
C VAL A 136 -17.77 -17.42 -14.32
N ALA A 137 -18.43 -16.99 -13.23
CA ALA A 137 -19.87 -17.13 -13.06
C ALA A 137 -20.50 -15.83 -12.59
N ARG A 138 -21.71 -15.54 -13.08
CA ARG A 138 -22.58 -14.47 -12.58
C ARG A 138 -23.52 -15.01 -11.51
N TYR A 139 -23.71 -14.25 -10.44
CA TYR A 139 -24.70 -14.46 -9.40
C TYR A 139 -25.55 -13.20 -9.23
N ARG A 140 -26.63 -13.32 -8.47
CA ARG A 140 -27.51 -12.22 -8.11
C ARG A 140 -27.67 -12.11 -6.59
N VAL A 141 -27.73 -10.88 -6.09
CA VAL A 141 -28.17 -10.60 -4.72
C VAL A 141 -29.61 -11.10 -4.52
N SER A 142 -29.91 -11.59 -3.32
CA SER A 142 -31.25 -12.00 -2.92
C SER A 142 -32.12 -10.77 -2.59
N ALA A 143 -33.31 -11.00 -2.03
CA ALA A 143 -34.13 -9.92 -1.47
C ALA A 143 -33.47 -9.24 -0.25
N ASP A 144 -32.55 -9.94 0.44
CA ASP A 144 -31.67 -9.36 1.45
C ASP A 144 -30.39 -8.87 0.76
N ALA A 145 -30.13 -7.56 0.85
CA ALA A 145 -28.97 -6.94 0.24
C ALA A 145 -27.62 -7.49 0.74
N ASN A 146 -27.59 -8.11 1.92
CA ASN A 146 -26.41 -8.72 2.52
C ASN A 146 -26.30 -10.23 2.25
N LEU A 147 -27.15 -10.80 1.38
CA LEU A 147 -27.13 -12.22 1.02
C LEU A 147 -27.32 -12.40 -0.49
N ALA A 148 -26.44 -13.14 -1.13
CA ALA A 148 -26.61 -13.60 -2.51
C ALA A 148 -27.52 -14.82 -2.58
N ASP A 149 -28.15 -15.04 -3.74
CA ASP A 149 -28.84 -16.29 -4.04
C ASP A 149 -27.86 -17.28 -4.72
N PRO A 150 -27.39 -18.34 -4.04
CA PRO A 150 -26.46 -19.30 -4.64
C PRO A 150 -27.09 -20.07 -5.81
N ALA A 151 -28.43 -20.15 -5.89
CA ALA A 151 -29.13 -20.83 -6.99
C ALA A 151 -29.23 -19.97 -8.26
N SER A 152 -28.85 -18.68 -8.19
CA SER A 152 -28.90 -17.75 -9.33
C SER A 152 -27.73 -17.88 -10.31
N ALA A 153 -26.82 -18.82 -10.07
CA ALA A 153 -25.58 -18.98 -10.81
C ALA A 153 -25.81 -19.13 -12.33
N VAL A 154 -25.07 -18.34 -13.12
CA VAL A 154 -24.93 -18.52 -14.57
C VAL A 154 -23.46 -18.58 -14.92
N ILE A 155 -23.00 -19.73 -15.40
CA ILE A 155 -21.62 -19.91 -15.88
C ILE A 155 -21.43 -19.11 -17.16
N LEU A 156 -20.42 -18.24 -17.17
CA LEU A 156 -20.03 -17.47 -18.34
C LEU A 156 -18.92 -18.18 -19.09
N LEU A 157 -17.86 -18.55 -18.38
CA LEU A 157 -16.68 -19.19 -18.94
C LEU A 157 -16.25 -20.37 -18.07
N THR A 158 -15.74 -21.41 -18.72
CA THR A 158 -14.99 -22.50 -18.10
C THR A 158 -13.74 -22.72 -18.92
N VAL A 159 -12.57 -22.62 -18.30
CA VAL A 159 -11.25 -22.70 -18.94
C VAL A 159 -10.45 -23.78 -18.24
N ASP A 160 -10.08 -24.81 -19.00
CA ASP A 160 -9.20 -25.88 -18.53
C ASP A 160 -7.86 -25.31 -18.06
N GLN A 161 -7.37 -25.82 -16.93
CA GLN A 161 -6.11 -25.43 -16.31
C GLN A 161 -5.18 -26.64 -16.28
N PRO A 162 -4.18 -26.70 -17.16
CA PRO A 162 -3.30 -27.88 -17.25
C PRO A 162 -2.48 -28.17 -15.97
N PHE A 163 -2.30 -27.16 -15.11
CA PHE A 163 -1.62 -27.27 -13.84
C PHE A 163 -2.37 -26.52 -12.72
N THR A 164 -2.02 -26.78 -11.46
CA THR A 164 -2.68 -26.22 -10.27
C THR A 164 -2.18 -24.83 -9.87
N ASN A 165 -1.39 -24.19 -10.72
CA ASN A 165 -0.82 -22.87 -10.48
C ASN A 165 -0.95 -21.97 -11.72
N HIS A 166 -0.69 -20.68 -11.54
CA HIS A 166 -0.90 -19.60 -12.49
C HIS A 166 -2.35 -19.51 -12.98
N ASN A 167 -3.27 -19.50 -12.02
CA ASN A 167 -4.71 -19.42 -12.30
C ASN A 167 -5.19 -17.97 -12.54
N GLY A 168 -4.37 -16.95 -12.21
CA GLY A 168 -4.79 -15.55 -12.22
C GLY A 168 -5.97 -15.32 -11.28
N GLY A 169 -7.06 -14.74 -11.80
CA GLY A 169 -8.35 -14.76 -11.12
C GLY A 169 -8.95 -13.39 -10.82
N GLN A 170 -8.23 -12.29 -11.06
CA GLN A 170 -8.81 -10.95 -10.91
C GLN A 170 -9.96 -10.74 -11.90
N LEU A 171 -11.04 -10.14 -11.38
CA LEU A 171 -12.18 -9.64 -12.14
C LEU A 171 -12.34 -8.17 -11.86
N GLN A 172 -12.54 -7.35 -12.89
CA GLN A 172 -12.93 -5.96 -12.72
C GLN A 172 -13.65 -5.44 -13.95
N PHE A 173 -14.65 -4.59 -13.75
CA PHE A 173 -15.25 -3.85 -14.85
C PHE A 173 -14.37 -2.68 -15.25
N GLY A 174 -14.09 -2.57 -16.54
CA GLY A 174 -13.40 -1.42 -17.11
C GLY A 174 -14.28 -0.18 -17.14
N PRO A 175 -13.69 1.01 -17.38
CA PRO A 175 -14.44 2.25 -17.57
C PRO A 175 -15.36 2.23 -18.81
N ASP A 176 -15.13 1.28 -19.72
CA ASP A 176 -15.94 0.99 -20.90
C ASP A 176 -17.18 0.12 -20.61
N GLY A 177 -17.34 -0.35 -19.36
CA GLY A 177 -18.49 -1.15 -18.93
C GLY A 177 -18.36 -2.66 -19.20
N TYR A 178 -17.23 -3.13 -19.75
CA TYR A 178 -17.00 -4.55 -19.99
C TYR A 178 -16.31 -5.23 -18.81
N LEU A 179 -16.52 -6.55 -18.67
CA LEU A 179 -15.83 -7.35 -17.65
C LEU A 179 -14.46 -7.78 -18.16
N TYR A 180 -13.41 -7.38 -17.43
CA TYR A 180 -12.05 -7.83 -17.66
C TYR A 180 -11.70 -8.99 -16.73
N ILE A 181 -10.95 -9.97 -17.25
CA ILE A 181 -10.64 -11.23 -16.57
C ILE A 181 -9.15 -11.52 -16.74
N GLY A 182 -8.42 -11.56 -15.62
CA GLY A 182 -7.01 -11.95 -15.60
C GLY A 182 -6.89 -13.47 -15.61
N MET A 183 -6.25 -14.03 -16.64
CA MET A 183 -6.04 -15.47 -16.79
C MET A 183 -4.54 -15.74 -16.88
N GLY A 184 -3.99 -16.46 -15.91
CA GLY A 184 -2.61 -16.91 -16.01
C GLY A 184 -2.41 -17.93 -17.12
N ASP A 185 -1.16 -18.21 -17.44
CA ASP A 185 -0.75 -19.15 -18.50
C ASP A 185 -1.17 -20.59 -18.21
N GLY A 186 -1.68 -20.86 -17.01
CA GLY A 186 -2.15 -22.16 -16.55
C GLY A 186 -1.04 -23.07 -16.09
N GLY A 187 0.10 -22.51 -15.69
CA GLY A 187 1.03 -23.10 -14.75
C GLY A 187 2.21 -23.84 -15.37
N SER A 188 2.99 -24.49 -14.49
CA SER A 188 4.34 -24.99 -14.77
C SER A 188 5.34 -23.88 -15.13
N GLY A 189 6.63 -24.20 -14.96
CA GLY A 189 7.70 -23.27 -15.34
C GLY A 189 7.79 -23.09 -16.85
N GLY A 190 7.95 -21.83 -17.28
CA GLY A 190 8.29 -21.48 -18.66
C GLY A 190 7.20 -21.78 -19.69
N ASP A 191 5.92 -21.77 -19.31
CA ASP A 191 4.75 -21.99 -20.17
C ASP A 191 4.97 -23.07 -21.26
N PRO A 192 5.04 -24.36 -20.90
CA PRO A 192 5.43 -25.43 -21.83
C PRO A 192 4.56 -25.55 -23.09
N GLY A 193 3.32 -25.05 -23.04
CA GLY A 193 2.39 -25.03 -24.17
C GLY A 193 2.48 -23.77 -25.05
N ASN A 194 3.33 -22.80 -24.70
CA ASN A 194 3.38 -21.48 -25.33
C ASN A 194 2.00 -20.79 -25.38
N ARG A 195 1.18 -21.05 -24.35
CA ARG A 195 -0.22 -20.66 -24.26
C ARG A 195 -0.36 -19.15 -24.17
N ALA A 196 0.54 -18.47 -23.45
CA ALA A 196 0.55 -17.01 -23.33
C ALA A 196 0.70 -16.29 -24.67
N GLN A 197 1.48 -16.85 -25.61
CA GLN A 197 1.62 -16.35 -26.99
C GLN A 197 0.60 -16.92 -27.97
N ASN A 198 -0.05 -18.04 -27.65
CA ASN A 198 -1.08 -18.66 -28.48
C ASN A 198 -2.41 -17.88 -28.37
N LEU A 199 -2.82 -17.21 -29.46
CA LEU A 199 -4.09 -16.49 -29.53
C LEU A 199 -5.32 -17.42 -29.65
N GLY A 200 -5.12 -18.72 -29.93
CA GLY A 200 -6.19 -19.72 -29.94
C GLY A 200 -6.61 -20.18 -28.53
N GLU A 201 -5.88 -19.75 -27.50
CA GLU A 201 -6.12 -20.11 -26.11
C GLU A 201 -6.44 -18.88 -25.25
N LEU A 202 -7.15 -19.13 -24.14
CA LEU A 202 -7.55 -18.08 -23.20
C LEU A 202 -6.54 -17.89 -22.05
N LEU A 203 -5.54 -18.77 -21.95
CA LEU A 203 -4.52 -18.76 -20.90
C LEU A 203 -3.39 -17.78 -21.20
N GLY A 204 -2.87 -17.09 -20.18
CA GLY A 204 -1.82 -16.08 -20.27
C GLY A 204 -2.31 -14.80 -20.97
N LYS A 205 -3.53 -14.39 -20.61
CA LYS A 205 -4.30 -13.32 -21.27
C LYS A 205 -4.96 -12.40 -20.24
N LEU A 206 -5.18 -11.16 -20.67
CA LEU A 206 -6.27 -10.35 -20.14
C LEU A 206 -7.43 -10.46 -21.12
N LEU A 207 -8.55 -11.00 -20.65
CA LEU A 207 -9.78 -11.14 -21.45
C LEU A 207 -10.70 -9.94 -21.21
N ARG A 208 -11.55 -9.63 -22.19
CA ARG A 208 -12.62 -8.63 -22.08
C ARG A 208 -13.90 -9.14 -22.74
N ILE A 209 -14.98 -9.24 -21.98
CA ILE A 209 -16.29 -9.74 -22.44
C ILE A 209 -17.43 -8.76 -22.15
N ASP A 210 -18.46 -8.80 -22.98
CA ASP A 210 -19.70 -8.05 -22.79
C ASP A 210 -20.76 -8.93 -22.11
N VAL A 211 -20.99 -8.69 -20.83
CA VAL A 211 -21.95 -9.46 -20.02
C VAL A 211 -23.41 -9.03 -20.21
N ASP A 212 -23.63 -7.90 -20.89
CA ASP A 212 -24.96 -7.33 -21.19
C ASP A 212 -25.40 -7.63 -22.63
N GLY A 213 -24.46 -7.87 -23.54
CA GLY A 213 -24.71 -8.02 -24.98
C GLY A 213 -25.16 -9.40 -25.46
N GLY A 214 -25.34 -10.40 -24.58
CA GLY A 214 -25.70 -11.75 -25.00
C GLY A 214 -25.96 -12.74 -23.87
N THR A 215 -26.20 -14.00 -24.22
CA THR A 215 -26.32 -15.10 -23.25
C THR A 215 -25.39 -16.24 -23.66
N PRO A 216 -24.40 -16.64 -22.84
CA PRO A 216 -24.11 -16.09 -21.51
C PRO A 216 -23.37 -14.73 -21.52
N TYR A 217 -22.72 -14.37 -22.62
CA TYR A 217 -22.06 -13.08 -22.86
C TYR A 217 -21.90 -12.85 -24.38
N ALA A 218 -21.50 -11.66 -24.80
CA ALA A 218 -21.07 -11.35 -26.16
C ALA A 218 -19.60 -10.92 -26.21
N ILE A 219 -19.02 -10.93 -27.42
CA ILE A 219 -17.68 -10.42 -27.67
C ILE A 219 -17.80 -8.94 -28.06
N PRO A 220 -17.16 -8.00 -27.34
CA PRO A 220 -17.11 -6.61 -27.77
C PRO A 220 -16.52 -6.52 -29.17
N ALA A 221 -17.21 -5.86 -30.11
CA ALA A 221 -16.73 -5.71 -31.49
C ALA A 221 -15.41 -4.93 -31.57
N THR A 222 -15.06 -4.19 -30.52
CA THR A 222 -13.81 -3.44 -30.37
C THR A 222 -12.68 -4.26 -29.75
N ASN A 223 -12.86 -5.57 -29.49
CA ASN A 223 -11.74 -6.42 -29.09
C ASN A 223 -10.75 -6.57 -30.27
N PRO A 224 -9.44 -6.52 -30.00
CA PRO A 224 -8.39 -6.40 -31.02
C PRO A 224 -8.24 -7.63 -31.92
N PHE A 225 -8.72 -8.80 -31.48
CA PHE A 225 -8.57 -10.06 -32.20
C PHE A 225 -9.88 -10.58 -32.81
N VAL A 226 -10.95 -9.79 -32.80
CA VAL A 226 -12.22 -10.15 -33.44
C VAL A 226 -12.01 -10.31 -34.95
N GLY A 227 -12.42 -11.47 -35.47
CA GLY A 227 -12.30 -11.79 -36.90
C GLY A 227 -10.91 -12.27 -37.33
N THR A 228 -9.92 -12.30 -36.42
CA THR A 228 -8.61 -12.90 -36.69
C THR A 228 -8.73 -14.43 -36.74
N PRO A 229 -8.43 -15.11 -37.86
CA PRO A 229 -8.58 -16.55 -37.98
C PRO A 229 -7.78 -17.30 -36.91
N GLY A 230 -8.45 -18.18 -36.17
CA GLY A 230 -7.84 -18.99 -35.12
C GLY A 230 -7.62 -18.28 -33.78
N ALA A 231 -7.87 -16.98 -33.68
CA ALA A 231 -7.79 -16.25 -32.41
C ALA A 231 -9.12 -16.30 -31.64
N ARG A 232 -9.03 -16.21 -30.31
CA ARG A 232 -10.17 -16.07 -29.41
C ARG A 232 -10.60 -14.61 -29.34
N GLY A 233 -11.87 -14.36 -29.63
CA GLY A 233 -12.43 -13.02 -29.64
C GLY A 233 -12.45 -12.34 -28.27
N GLU A 234 -12.38 -13.13 -27.19
CA GLU A 234 -12.34 -12.67 -25.80
C GLU A 234 -11.04 -11.92 -25.45
N ILE A 235 -9.96 -12.10 -26.20
CA ILE A 235 -8.64 -11.58 -25.85
C ILE A 235 -8.60 -10.06 -25.99
N TRP A 236 -8.22 -9.36 -24.92
CA TRP A 236 -7.91 -7.94 -24.92
C TRP A 236 -6.40 -7.69 -24.99
N ALA A 237 -5.61 -8.41 -24.21
CA ALA A 237 -4.16 -8.39 -24.26
C ALA A 237 -3.60 -9.80 -23.97
N TYR A 238 -2.35 -10.04 -24.34
CA TYR A 238 -1.73 -11.37 -24.25
C TYR A 238 -0.25 -11.30 -23.87
N GLY A 239 0.35 -12.47 -23.70
CA GLY A 239 1.74 -12.57 -23.26
C GLY A 239 1.92 -12.22 -21.78
N LEU A 240 0.95 -12.62 -20.95
CA LEU A 240 1.03 -12.51 -19.48
C LEU A 240 1.31 -13.89 -18.88
N ARG A 241 1.97 -13.94 -17.72
CA ARG A 241 2.31 -15.18 -17.01
C ARG A 241 1.26 -15.56 -15.98
N ASN A 242 1.08 -14.74 -14.97
CA ASN A 242 0.09 -14.90 -13.90
C ASN A 242 -0.37 -13.52 -13.40
N PRO A 243 -1.27 -12.84 -14.15
CA PRO A 243 -1.77 -11.52 -13.80
C PRO A 243 -2.68 -11.61 -12.57
N TRP A 244 -2.06 -11.50 -11.38
CA TRP A 244 -2.69 -11.82 -10.09
C TRP A 244 -3.70 -10.74 -9.66
N ARG A 245 -3.30 -9.47 -9.62
CA ARG A 245 -4.22 -8.32 -9.54
C ARG A 245 -3.88 -7.29 -10.60
N PHE A 246 -4.93 -6.77 -11.22
CA PHE A 246 -4.90 -5.58 -12.05
C PHE A 246 -5.94 -4.59 -11.55
N SER A 247 -5.75 -3.32 -11.87
CA SER A 247 -6.72 -2.28 -11.58
C SER A 247 -6.79 -1.18 -12.64
N PHE A 248 -7.97 -0.61 -12.79
CA PHE A 248 -8.17 0.63 -13.54
C PHE A 248 -8.06 1.83 -12.58
N ASP A 249 -7.29 2.84 -12.98
CA ASP A 249 -7.34 4.13 -12.32
C ASP A 249 -8.72 4.76 -12.52
N ARG A 250 -9.43 4.97 -11.42
CA ARG A 250 -10.79 5.53 -11.38
C ARG A 250 -10.89 6.91 -12.04
N LEU A 251 -9.79 7.66 -12.14
CA LEU A 251 -9.78 9.00 -12.75
C LEU A 251 -9.47 8.97 -14.25
N THR A 252 -8.45 8.22 -14.66
CA THR A 252 -7.95 8.26 -16.05
C THR A 252 -8.43 7.11 -16.90
N GLY A 253 -8.79 5.97 -16.28
CA GLY A 253 -9.06 4.71 -16.96
C GLY A 253 -7.80 3.93 -17.34
N ASP A 254 -6.62 4.37 -16.89
CA ASP A 254 -5.37 3.64 -17.14
C ASP A 254 -5.38 2.31 -16.41
N LEU A 255 -4.86 1.27 -17.07
CA LEU A 255 -4.82 -0.09 -16.55
C LEU A 255 -3.41 -0.43 -16.07
N PHE A 256 -3.32 -0.98 -14.86
CA PHE A 256 -2.11 -1.51 -14.25
C PHE A 256 -2.28 -3.00 -13.97
N ILE A 257 -1.28 -3.81 -14.28
CA ILE A 257 -1.35 -5.28 -14.12
C ILE A 257 -0.11 -5.71 -13.34
N GLY A 258 -0.29 -6.30 -12.16
CA GLY A 258 0.80 -7.03 -11.50
C GLY A 258 0.87 -8.44 -12.07
N ASP A 259 1.98 -8.76 -12.73
CA ASP A 259 2.21 -10.06 -13.37
C ASP A 259 3.36 -10.81 -12.67
N VAL A 260 3.03 -11.97 -12.08
CA VAL A 260 3.99 -12.71 -11.24
C VAL A 260 5.04 -13.40 -12.11
N GLY A 261 6.30 -13.17 -11.75
CA GLY A 261 7.50 -13.65 -12.41
C GLY A 261 7.79 -15.15 -12.35
N GLN A 262 8.75 -15.60 -13.16
CA GLN A 262 9.18 -17.00 -13.22
C GLN A 262 10.33 -17.32 -12.25
N GLU A 263 11.55 -16.90 -12.57
CA GLU A 263 12.78 -17.24 -11.83
C GLU A 263 13.49 -16.00 -11.27
N SER A 264 13.29 -14.82 -11.86
CA SER A 264 14.23 -13.71 -11.69
C SER A 264 13.61 -12.33 -11.60
N ARG A 265 12.43 -12.08 -12.19
CA ARG A 265 11.82 -10.75 -12.25
C ARG A 265 10.34 -10.79 -11.94
N GLU A 266 9.91 -9.89 -11.07
CA GLU A 266 8.51 -9.52 -10.91
C GLU A 266 8.22 -8.22 -11.66
N GLU A 267 7.01 -8.06 -12.22
CA GLU A 267 6.70 -6.91 -13.07
C GLU A 267 5.32 -6.29 -12.87
N VAL A 268 5.23 -4.99 -13.19
CA VAL A 268 3.96 -4.28 -13.34
C VAL A 268 3.88 -3.72 -14.76
N ASP A 269 2.88 -4.17 -15.49
CA ASP A 269 2.53 -3.66 -16.80
C ASP A 269 1.56 -2.50 -16.73
N PHE A 270 1.54 -1.71 -17.80
CA PHE A 270 0.68 -0.55 -17.95
C PHE A 270 0.04 -0.52 -19.34
N GLN A 271 -1.22 -0.12 -19.37
CA GLN A 271 -1.91 0.21 -20.60
C GLN A 271 -2.66 1.53 -20.43
N PRO A 272 -2.38 2.55 -21.25
CA PRO A 272 -3.10 3.82 -21.17
C PRO A 272 -4.57 3.64 -21.54
N ALA A 273 -5.46 4.40 -20.92
CA ALA A 273 -6.92 4.28 -21.10
C ALA A 273 -7.38 4.32 -22.57
N GLY A 274 -6.69 5.09 -23.41
CA GLY A 274 -6.99 5.23 -24.84
C GLY A 274 -6.46 4.11 -25.74
N SER A 275 -5.81 3.10 -25.18
CA SER A 275 -5.27 1.97 -25.95
C SER A 275 -6.40 1.16 -26.62
N PRO A 276 -6.23 0.73 -27.90
CA PRO A 276 -7.17 -0.15 -28.57
C PRO A 276 -7.08 -1.62 -28.13
N GLY A 277 -6.24 -1.94 -27.14
CA GLY A 277 -5.90 -3.31 -26.76
C GLY A 277 -4.88 -3.93 -27.73
N GLY A 278 -4.59 -5.20 -27.52
CA GLY A 278 -3.72 -6.02 -28.37
C GLY A 278 -2.25 -6.00 -27.94
N GLN A 279 -1.94 -5.39 -26.79
CA GLN A 279 -0.60 -5.44 -26.19
C GLN A 279 -0.16 -6.90 -26.03
N ASN A 280 1.09 -7.16 -26.44
CA ASN A 280 1.83 -8.37 -26.11
C ASN A 280 2.83 -8.01 -25.01
N TYR A 281 2.57 -8.43 -23.77
CA TYR A 281 3.45 -8.18 -22.62
C TYR A 281 4.70 -9.08 -22.61
N GLY A 282 4.76 -10.02 -23.56
CA GLY A 282 6.01 -10.68 -23.92
C GLY A 282 6.24 -12.03 -23.28
N TRP A 283 5.54 -12.43 -22.21
CA TRP A 283 5.65 -13.78 -21.67
C TRP A 283 5.22 -14.82 -22.72
N ARG A 284 5.97 -15.87 -23.02
CA ARG A 284 7.20 -16.35 -22.35
C ARG A 284 8.53 -15.95 -23.00
N LEU A 285 8.52 -15.07 -23.99
CA LEU A 285 9.73 -14.58 -24.64
C LEU A 285 10.57 -13.72 -23.68
N MET A 286 9.88 -12.95 -22.84
CA MET A 286 10.44 -12.04 -21.85
C MET A 286 10.09 -12.48 -20.43
N GLU A 287 10.93 -12.13 -19.47
CA GLU A 287 10.62 -12.08 -18.03
C GLU A 287 11.11 -10.73 -17.51
N GLY A 288 10.19 -9.80 -17.21
CA GLY A 288 10.57 -8.39 -17.06
C GLY A 288 11.09 -7.82 -18.39
N SER A 289 12.15 -7.03 -18.31
CA SER A 289 12.88 -6.53 -19.48
C SER A 289 13.96 -7.49 -20.02
N ALA A 290 14.09 -8.68 -19.43
CA ALA A 290 15.10 -9.67 -19.82
C ALA A 290 14.53 -10.76 -20.74
N CYS A 291 15.37 -11.28 -21.64
CA CYS A 291 15.00 -12.46 -22.43
C CYS A 291 14.90 -13.70 -21.55
N TYR A 292 13.83 -14.48 -21.74
CA TYR A 292 13.64 -15.77 -21.11
C TYR A 292 13.84 -16.90 -22.12
N ASP A 293 12.87 -17.15 -23.00
CA ASP A 293 12.94 -18.21 -24.01
C ASP A 293 12.48 -17.71 -25.40
N PRO A 294 13.41 -17.44 -26.33
CA PRO A 294 14.84 -17.76 -26.27
C PRO A 294 15.65 -16.78 -25.41
N ALA A 295 16.76 -17.23 -24.84
CA ALA A 295 17.61 -16.44 -23.93
C ALA A 295 18.26 -15.18 -24.55
N THR A 296 18.19 -14.98 -25.87
CA THR A 296 18.69 -13.78 -26.56
C THR A 296 17.82 -13.47 -27.77
N ASN A 297 17.80 -12.21 -28.23
CA ASN A 297 17.04 -11.74 -29.40
C ASN A 297 15.53 -12.06 -29.33
N CYS A 298 14.98 -12.10 -28.12
CA CYS A 298 13.58 -12.41 -27.84
C CYS A 298 12.62 -11.24 -28.14
N ASN A 299 13.11 -10.00 -28.18
CA ASN A 299 12.32 -8.80 -28.44
C ASN A 299 12.83 -8.07 -29.68
N ASN A 300 11.97 -7.95 -30.68
CA ASN A 300 12.23 -7.22 -31.92
C ASN A 300 11.67 -5.78 -31.89
N GLY A 301 11.23 -5.30 -30.74
CA GLY A 301 10.61 -4.00 -30.53
C GLY A 301 9.07 -4.00 -30.63
N SER A 302 8.44 -5.16 -30.85
CA SER A 302 6.97 -5.27 -30.89
C SER A 302 6.32 -5.59 -29.54
N LEU A 303 7.11 -6.00 -28.55
CA LEU A 303 6.62 -6.32 -27.21
C LEU A 303 6.41 -5.04 -26.39
N THR A 304 5.40 -5.06 -25.53
CA THR A 304 5.16 -4.03 -24.52
C THR A 304 5.92 -4.43 -23.27
N LEU A 305 6.90 -3.62 -22.87
CA LEU A 305 7.69 -3.88 -21.67
C LEU A 305 6.99 -3.32 -20.42
N PRO A 306 7.24 -3.91 -19.23
CA PRO A 306 6.66 -3.42 -18.00
C PRO A 306 7.16 -2.02 -17.65
N ILE A 307 6.34 -1.26 -16.93
CA ILE A 307 6.72 0.07 -16.43
C ILE A 307 7.52 0.00 -15.13
N LEU A 308 7.41 -1.11 -14.40
CA LEU A 308 8.12 -1.37 -13.16
C LEU A 308 8.55 -2.83 -13.14
N GLU A 309 9.75 -3.10 -12.67
CA GLU A 309 10.24 -4.46 -12.44
C GLU A 309 11.20 -4.48 -11.24
N TYR A 310 11.32 -5.63 -10.59
CA TYR A 310 12.33 -5.86 -9.55
C TYR A 310 12.78 -7.33 -9.55
N ASP A 311 13.99 -7.60 -9.09
CA ASP A 311 14.48 -8.98 -8.98
C ASP A 311 14.13 -9.64 -7.65
N HIS A 312 14.35 -10.95 -7.60
CA HIS A 312 14.08 -11.78 -6.43
C HIS A 312 14.98 -11.52 -5.21
N SER A 313 15.93 -10.56 -5.29
CA SER A 313 16.61 -10.06 -4.09
C SER A 313 15.73 -9.10 -3.28
N LEU A 314 14.68 -8.54 -3.90
CA LEU A 314 13.74 -7.59 -3.29
C LEU A 314 12.37 -8.20 -2.96
N GLY A 315 11.91 -9.22 -3.69
CA GLY A 315 10.60 -9.86 -3.47
C GLY A 315 10.52 -11.22 -4.16
N CYS A 316 9.34 -11.84 -4.26
CA CYS A 316 9.20 -13.11 -4.98
C CYS A 316 7.85 -13.36 -5.64
N ALA A 317 6.88 -12.46 -5.44
CA ALA A 317 5.61 -12.49 -6.16
C ALA A 317 4.93 -11.13 -6.05
N VAL A 318 4.95 -10.35 -7.14
CA VAL A 318 4.22 -9.08 -7.20
C VAL A 318 2.73 -9.35 -7.18
N ILE A 319 2.01 -8.62 -6.32
CA ILE A 319 0.56 -8.76 -6.20
C ILE A 319 -0.17 -7.87 -7.18
N GLY A 320 0.44 -6.78 -7.62
CA GLY A 320 -0.26 -5.64 -8.21
C GLY A 320 -0.80 -4.72 -7.12
N GLY A 321 -1.74 -3.85 -7.49
CA GLY A 321 -2.07 -2.70 -6.67
C GLY A 321 -3.19 -1.83 -7.21
N SER A 322 -3.30 -0.61 -6.67
CA SER A 322 -4.29 0.39 -7.10
C SER A 322 -3.70 1.80 -7.09
N ARG A 323 -4.16 2.62 -8.04
CA ARG A 323 -3.80 4.04 -8.09
C ARG A 323 -4.64 4.78 -7.07
N TYR A 324 -4.00 5.35 -6.05
CA TYR A 324 -4.71 5.95 -4.93
C TYR A 324 -5.52 7.17 -5.38
N ARG A 325 -6.85 7.09 -5.20
CA ARG A 325 -7.83 8.15 -5.51
C ARG A 325 -8.70 8.53 -4.31
N GLY A 326 -8.32 8.07 -3.12
CA GLY A 326 -8.94 8.44 -1.85
C GLY A 326 -8.74 9.92 -1.51
N ARG A 327 -9.49 10.37 -0.50
CA ARG A 327 -9.49 11.75 -0.03
C ARG A 327 -8.75 11.92 1.30
N GLU A 328 -8.54 10.84 2.04
CA GLU A 328 -7.90 10.89 3.35
C GLU A 328 -6.40 11.24 3.27
N PHE A 329 -5.73 10.82 2.20
CA PHE A 329 -4.30 11.07 1.96
C PHE A 329 -4.05 11.79 0.63
N PRO A 330 -4.33 13.12 0.54
CA PRO A 330 -4.16 13.87 -0.71
C PRO A 330 -2.77 13.77 -1.34
N ASP A 331 -1.72 13.65 -0.53
CA ASP A 331 -0.33 13.52 -0.99
C ASP A 331 -0.06 12.20 -1.72
N LEU A 332 -0.91 11.18 -1.53
CA LEU A 332 -0.83 9.93 -2.28
C LEU A 332 -1.63 9.96 -3.59
N SER A 333 -2.40 11.02 -3.85
CA SER A 333 -3.27 11.09 -5.02
C SER A 333 -2.48 10.86 -6.31
N GLY A 334 -2.88 9.83 -7.06
CA GLY A 334 -2.22 9.44 -8.31
C GLY A 334 -0.96 8.61 -8.15
N THR A 335 -0.55 8.26 -6.92
CA THR A 335 0.48 7.25 -6.66
C THR A 335 -0.11 5.86 -6.88
N TYR A 336 0.57 5.02 -7.66
CA TYR A 336 0.24 3.61 -7.77
C TYR A 336 0.86 2.85 -6.59
N LEU A 337 0.00 2.34 -5.71
CA LEU A 337 0.39 1.56 -4.53
C LEU A 337 0.31 0.09 -4.87
N TYR A 338 1.42 -0.64 -4.72
CA TYR A 338 1.49 -2.08 -5.00
C TYR A 338 2.41 -2.77 -3.99
N GLY A 339 2.35 -4.10 -3.95
CA GLY A 339 3.10 -4.87 -2.97
C GLY A 339 3.51 -6.25 -3.44
N ASP A 340 4.29 -6.91 -2.60
CA ASP A 340 4.87 -8.23 -2.81
C ASP A 340 4.36 -9.21 -1.75
N PHE A 341 3.98 -10.41 -2.19
CA PHE A 341 3.43 -11.44 -1.31
C PHE A 341 4.43 -11.89 -0.24
N CYS A 342 5.69 -12.07 -0.62
CA CYS A 342 6.67 -12.81 0.17
C CYS A 342 7.29 -11.93 1.26
N THR A 343 7.56 -10.68 0.91
CA THR A 343 8.26 -9.72 1.77
C THR A 343 7.31 -8.77 2.49
N GLY A 344 6.09 -8.59 1.98
CA GLY A 344 5.16 -7.59 2.47
C GLY A 344 5.63 -6.16 2.25
N LEU A 345 6.60 -5.94 1.35
CA LEU A 345 6.98 -4.61 0.92
C LEU A 345 5.80 -3.94 0.19
N ILE A 346 5.60 -2.66 0.48
CA ILE A 346 4.66 -1.81 -0.22
C ILE A 346 5.43 -0.65 -0.85
N TRP A 347 5.22 -0.46 -2.14
CA TRP A 347 5.82 0.58 -2.93
C TRP A 347 4.79 1.63 -3.34
N GLY A 348 5.29 2.82 -3.64
CA GLY A 348 4.56 3.88 -4.32
C GLY A 348 5.28 4.23 -5.61
N ALA A 349 4.57 4.14 -6.73
CA ALA A 349 5.08 4.52 -8.04
C ALA A 349 4.36 5.76 -8.59
N THR A 350 5.14 6.62 -9.23
CA THR A 350 4.67 7.85 -9.86
C THR A 350 5.28 8.01 -11.25
N GLU A 351 4.54 8.64 -12.14
CA GLU A 351 4.98 8.94 -13.50
C GLU A 351 5.37 10.41 -13.61
N THR A 352 6.49 10.69 -14.29
CA THR A 352 6.92 12.05 -14.59
C THR A 352 7.57 12.08 -15.97
N GLY A 353 6.96 12.79 -16.92
CA GLY A 353 7.53 13.01 -18.25
C GLY A 353 7.65 11.73 -19.10
N GLY A 354 6.73 10.79 -18.93
CA GLY A 354 6.67 9.47 -19.55
C GLY A 354 7.43 8.38 -18.79
N ALA A 355 8.16 8.73 -17.72
CA ALA A 355 8.98 7.78 -16.98
C ALA A 355 8.34 7.43 -15.63
N TRP A 356 8.21 6.14 -15.36
CA TRP A 356 7.77 5.62 -14.08
C TRP A 356 8.96 5.48 -13.12
N THR A 357 8.76 5.93 -11.88
CA THR A 357 9.70 5.71 -10.78
C THR A 357 8.96 5.11 -9.61
N SER A 358 9.61 4.22 -8.88
CA SER A 358 9.03 3.54 -7.71
C SER A 358 9.96 3.67 -6.50
N SER A 359 9.36 3.77 -5.32
CA SER A 359 10.07 3.79 -4.05
C SER A 359 9.37 2.92 -3.03
N VAL A 360 10.14 2.17 -2.23
CA VAL A 360 9.61 1.44 -1.08
C VAL A 360 9.05 2.48 -0.10
N LEU A 361 7.77 2.36 0.24
CA LEU A 361 7.14 3.19 1.26
C LEU A 361 7.41 2.61 2.65
N PHE A 362 7.16 1.31 2.83
CA PHE A 362 7.46 0.57 4.06
C PHE A 362 7.37 -0.95 3.85
N ALA A 363 7.95 -1.70 4.79
CA ALA A 363 7.76 -3.15 4.91
C ALA A 363 6.65 -3.43 5.94
N SER A 364 5.56 -4.06 5.50
CA SER A 364 4.41 -4.36 6.36
C SER A 364 4.62 -5.62 7.21
N GLY A 365 5.48 -6.54 6.75
CA GLY A 365 5.61 -7.89 7.32
C GLY A 365 4.41 -8.80 7.06
N LEU A 366 3.48 -8.39 6.20
CA LEU A 366 2.30 -9.16 5.83
C LEU A 366 2.61 -10.04 4.61
N LEU A 367 2.00 -11.22 4.57
CA LEU A 367 1.77 -11.95 3.32
C LEU A 367 0.66 -11.23 2.55
N ILE A 368 1.01 -10.25 1.72
CA ILE A 368 0.01 -9.43 1.00
C ILE A 368 -0.60 -10.29 -0.11
N SER A 369 -1.91 -10.50 -0.10
CA SER A 369 -2.61 -11.29 -1.15
C SER A 369 -3.42 -10.44 -2.12
N ALA A 370 -3.84 -9.24 -1.70
CA ALA A 370 -4.60 -8.32 -2.55
C ALA A 370 -4.54 -6.89 -2.04
N PHE A 371 -4.77 -5.98 -2.97
CA PHE A 371 -5.24 -4.63 -2.70
C PHE A 371 -6.71 -4.54 -3.12
N GLY A 372 -7.46 -3.64 -2.50
CA GLY A 372 -8.77 -3.23 -2.98
C GLY A 372 -9.13 -1.83 -2.50
N GLU A 373 -10.23 -1.31 -3.02
CA GLU A 373 -10.67 0.06 -2.75
C GLU A 373 -12.10 0.06 -2.20
N ASP A 374 -12.42 1.02 -1.32
CA ASP A 374 -13.81 1.35 -1.03
C ASP A 374 -14.41 2.30 -2.09
N GLU A 375 -15.68 2.68 -1.92
CA GLU A 375 -16.36 3.54 -2.90
C GLU A 375 -15.79 4.96 -2.94
N SER A 376 -15.09 5.37 -1.88
CA SER A 376 -14.42 6.67 -1.77
C SER A 376 -13.00 6.67 -2.35
N GLY A 377 -12.49 5.50 -2.76
CA GLY A 377 -11.14 5.33 -3.31
C GLY A 377 -10.06 5.17 -2.24
N GLU A 378 -10.43 4.92 -0.98
CA GLU A 378 -9.45 4.54 0.05
C GLU A 378 -8.99 3.11 -0.20
N VAL A 379 -7.69 2.87 -0.02
CA VAL A 379 -7.05 1.59 -0.34
C VAL A 379 -6.92 0.72 0.91
N TYR A 380 -7.20 -0.56 0.72
CA TYR A 380 -7.13 -1.63 1.71
C TYR A 380 -6.19 -2.72 1.22
N VAL A 381 -5.59 -3.45 2.17
CA VAL A 381 -4.62 -4.52 1.93
C VAL A 381 -5.10 -5.79 2.62
N ALA A 382 -5.15 -6.90 1.88
CA ALA A 382 -5.44 -8.22 2.43
C ALA A 382 -4.14 -8.91 2.85
N HIS A 383 -4.11 -9.41 4.08
CA HIS A 383 -3.10 -10.34 4.56
C HIS A 383 -3.62 -11.77 4.47
N TYR A 384 -2.93 -12.63 3.73
CA TYR A 384 -3.29 -14.03 3.50
C TYR A 384 -3.32 -14.83 4.81
N GLY A 385 -2.36 -14.67 5.70
CA GLY A 385 -2.30 -15.36 6.99
C GLY A 385 -1.91 -16.84 6.95
N GLY A 386 -2.11 -17.56 5.83
CA GLY A 386 -1.66 -18.97 5.69
C GLY A 386 -2.47 -19.95 6.55
N GLY A 387 -3.76 -19.70 6.69
CA GLY A 387 -4.66 -20.42 7.59
C GLY A 387 -5.82 -19.52 8.00
N THR A 388 -5.98 -19.29 9.30
CA THR A 388 -7.05 -18.43 9.87
C THR A 388 -6.54 -17.12 10.45
N ASP A 389 -5.25 -16.81 10.30
CA ASP A 389 -4.63 -15.58 10.81
C ASP A 389 -4.71 -14.42 9.80
N GLY A 390 -5.49 -14.58 8.73
CA GLY A 390 -5.68 -13.56 7.72
C GLY A 390 -6.38 -12.31 8.27
N ALA A 391 -6.20 -11.20 7.59
CA ALA A 391 -6.71 -9.90 8.05
C ALA A 391 -6.88 -8.92 6.89
N ILE A 392 -7.75 -7.92 7.08
CA ILE A 392 -7.86 -6.76 6.19
C ILE A 392 -7.30 -5.55 6.93
N TYR A 393 -6.45 -4.81 6.24
CA TYR A 393 -5.85 -3.58 6.72
C TYR A 393 -6.32 -2.39 5.89
N ARG A 394 -6.54 -1.26 6.55
CA ARG A 394 -6.73 0.05 5.94
C ARG A 394 -5.40 0.81 5.94
N ILE A 395 -5.14 1.59 4.89
CA ILE A 395 -4.10 2.63 4.95
C ILE A 395 -4.51 3.68 5.98
N THR A 396 -3.63 3.92 6.95
CA THR A 396 -3.81 4.94 7.98
C THR A 396 -2.64 5.90 7.97
N SER A 397 -2.85 7.10 8.53
CA SER A 397 -1.75 8.00 8.78
C SER A 397 -0.87 7.38 9.86
N ILE A 398 0.44 7.40 9.65
CA ILE A 398 1.34 7.59 10.79
C ILE A 398 1.03 9.01 11.25
N GLY A 399 0.05 9.15 12.17
CA GLY A 399 -0.45 10.44 12.63
C GLY A 399 0.69 11.42 12.87
N THR A 400 0.43 12.71 12.61
CA THR A 400 1.44 13.78 12.44
C THR A 400 2.77 13.43 13.12
N PRO A 401 3.85 13.27 12.34
CA PRO A 401 5.13 12.77 12.82
C PRO A 401 5.58 13.50 14.08
N CYS A 402 6.17 12.73 15.01
CA CYS A 402 6.77 13.19 16.25
C CYS A 402 7.16 14.67 16.21
N ALA A 403 6.54 15.50 17.06
CA ALA A 403 7.10 16.82 17.33
C ALA A 403 8.50 16.59 17.91
N LEU A 404 9.53 16.98 17.16
CA LEU A 404 10.91 17.00 17.61
C LEU A 404 11.23 18.43 18.06
N ALA A 405 11.47 18.63 19.35
CA ALA A 405 12.14 19.83 19.83
C ALA A 405 13.60 19.48 20.10
N LEU A 406 14.50 20.15 19.36
CA LEU A 406 15.95 20.04 19.58
C LEU A 406 16.41 21.29 20.33
N SER A 407 17.04 21.11 21.49
CA SER A 407 17.68 22.19 22.24
C SER A 407 19.15 21.89 22.50
N LEU A 408 20.01 22.90 22.36
CA LEU A 408 21.42 22.81 22.73
C LEU A 408 21.60 23.08 24.22
N GLY A 409 22.55 22.39 24.85
CA GLY A 409 22.95 22.68 26.23
C GLY A 409 23.77 23.96 26.37
N ALA A 410 24.44 24.40 25.30
CA ALA A 410 25.13 25.69 25.19
C ALA A 410 25.33 26.09 23.72
N GLY A 411 25.07 27.35 23.36
CA GLY A 411 25.32 27.89 22.01
C GLY A 411 26.79 28.17 21.66
N SER A 412 27.74 27.82 22.55
CA SER A 412 29.17 27.87 22.25
C SER A 412 29.94 26.79 23.03
N VAL A 413 30.90 26.15 22.37
CA VAL A 413 31.68 25.04 22.93
C VAL A 413 33.16 25.23 22.63
N ARG A 414 34.01 25.00 23.63
CA ARG A 414 35.47 25.04 23.44
C ARG A 414 35.94 23.83 22.64
N ARG A 415 36.95 24.04 21.81
CA ARG A 415 37.69 22.96 21.12
C ARG A 415 38.20 21.94 22.13
N GLY A 416 37.94 20.64 21.86
CA GLY A 416 38.19 19.55 22.80
C GLY A 416 37.10 19.32 23.84
N GLY A 417 36.01 20.09 23.80
CA GLY A 417 34.82 19.92 24.64
C GLY A 417 33.76 19.03 24.00
N ARG A 418 32.58 18.98 24.63
CA ARG A 418 31.40 18.25 24.14
C ARG A 418 30.23 19.21 23.98
N LEU A 419 29.54 19.14 22.85
CA LEU A 419 28.29 19.85 22.61
C LEU A 419 27.14 18.96 23.07
N GLY A 420 26.53 19.29 24.21
CA GLY A 420 25.35 18.60 24.71
C GLY A 420 24.09 19.02 23.96
N PHE A 421 23.20 18.08 23.72
CA PHE A 421 21.89 18.35 23.12
C PHE A 421 20.80 17.51 23.79
N ASP A 422 19.61 18.08 23.82
CA ASP A 422 18.38 17.44 24.28
C ASP A 422 17.45 17.29 23.06
N VAL A 423 17.03 16.07 22.80
CA VAL A 423 15.98 15.74 21.84
C VAL A 423 14.72 15.43 22.63
N ARG A 424 13.70 16.28 22.48
CA ARG A 424 12.34 16.01 22.95
C ARG A 424 11.51 15.43 21.81
N LEU A 425 10.96 14.26 22.05
CA LEU A 425 10.05 13.56 21.16
C LEU A 425 8.70 13.42 21.82
N THR A 426 7.65 13.86 21.13
CA THR A 426 6.28 13.50 21.51
C THR A 426 5.80 12.41 20.56
N HIS A 427 5.37 11.26 21.09
CA HIS A 427 4.89 10.14 20.29
C HIS A 427 3.38 9.96 20.39
N ASN A 428 2.66 10.14 19.28
CA ASN A 428 1.19 10.11 19.26
C ASN A 428 0.60 8.79 18.74
N ARG A 429 1.36 7.68 18.71
CA ARG A 429 0.82 6.36 18.30
C ARG A 429 0.35 5.54 19.49
N PRO A 430 -0.67 4.68 19.34
CA PRO A 430 -1.10 3.71 20.36
C PRO A 430 -0.25 2.42 20.38
N ARG A 431 1.06 2.49 20.08
CA ARG A 431 1.97 1.33 20.08
C ARG A 431 3.35 1.71 20.62
N THR A 432 4.10 0.72 21.10
CA THR A 432 5.51 0.90 21.50
C THR A 432 6.40 0.77 20.26
N VAL A 433 7.26 1.75 20.01
CA VAL A 433 8.22 1.75 18.89
C VAL A 433 9.65 1.81 19.40
N GLU A 434 10.60 1.23 18.67
CA GLU A 434 12.02 1.43 18.93
C GLU A 434 12.56 2.50 17.99
N GLN A 435 13.19 3.53 18.52
CA GLN A 435 13.73 4.64 17.73
C GLN A 435 15.24 4.74 17.87
N SER A 436 15.94 4.80 16.74
CA SER A 436 17.36 5.11 16.65
C SER A 436 17.58 6.60 16.35
N PHE A 437 18.75 7.10 16.74
CA PHE A 437 19.06 8.52 16.65
C PHE A 437 20.48 8.68 16.10
N LEU A 438 20.64 9.57 15.12
CA LEU A 438 21.95 9.99 14.64
C LEU A 438 22.04 11.51 14.75
N ALA A 439 23.02 12.01 15.47
CA ALA A 439 23.30 13.45 15.53
C ALA A 439 24.61 13.76 14.80
N TRP A 440 24.65 14.87 14.07
CA TRP A 440 25.86 15.33 13.39
C TRP A 440 25.95 16.85 13.36
N VAL A 441 27.17 17.35 13.26
CA VAL A 441 27.48 18.76 13.09
C VAL A 441 27.74 19.01 11.61
N GLU A 442 27.14 20.05 11.04
CA GLU A 442 27.31 20.48 9.65
C GLU A 442 28.05 21.83 9.58
N ASP A 443 28.85 22.02 8.53
CA ASP A 443 29.41 23.34 8.20
C ASP A 443 28.33 24.31 7.65
N ALA A 444 28.70 25.57 7.40
CA ALA A 444 27.78 26.58 6.86
C ALA A 444 27.16 26.22 5.49
N ARG A 445 27.74 25.24 4.76
CA ARG A 445 27.25 24.73 3.48
C ARG A 445 26.40 23.46 3.65
N GLY A 446 26.16 23.00 4.88
CA GLY A 446 25.38 21.81 5.18
C GLY A 446 26.15 20.50 5.03
N ALA A 447 27.48 20.54 4.92
CA ALA A 447 28.29 19.33 4.84
C ALA A 447 28.56 18.75 6.25
N PRO A 448 28.30 17.46 6.51
CA PRO A 448 28.56 16.85 7.81
C PRO A 448 30.06 16.80 8.11
N VAL A 449 30.45 17.29 9.29
CA VAL A 449 31.85 17.37 9.76
C VAL A 449 32.13 16.46 10.95
N LEU A 450 31.13 16.12 11.77
CA LEU A 450 31.23 15.24 12.94
C LEU A 450 29.91 14.50 13.12
N SER A 451 29.92 13.24 13.56
CA SER A 451 28.68 12.51 13.87
C SER A 451 28.81 11.67 15.14
N THR A 452 27.68 11.38 15.77
CA THR A 452 27.55 10.43 16.88
C THR A 452 26.27 9.64 16.74
N THR A 453 26.36 8.33 16.93
CA THR A 453 25.19 7.45 17.01
C THR A 453 24.70 7.44 18.45
N VAL A 454 23.43 7.75 18.62
CA VAL A 454 22.78 7.74 19.92
C VAL A 454 22.00 6.42 20.05
N PRO A 455 22.17 5.66 21.15
CA PRO A 455 21.54 4.35 21.31
C PRO A 455 20.02 4.39 21.12
N ALA A 456 19.48 3.33 20.50
CA ALA A 456 18.06 3.23 20.28
C ALA A 456 17.27 3.16 21.59
N ARG A 457 16.06 3.75 21.62
CA ARG A 457 15.17 3.72 22.79
C ARG A 457 13.79 3.20 22.41
N ARG A 458 13.23 2.35 23.26
CA ARG A 458 11.81 1.96 23.19
C ARG A 458 10.95 3.06 23.78
N ILE A 459 9.99 3.53 23.01
CA ILE A 459 9.09 4.63 23.35
C ILE A 459 7.68 4.07 23.42
N ARG A 460 7.01 4.24 24.56
CA ARG A 460 5.60 3.85 24.71
C ARG A 460 4.68 4.94 24.17
N ALA A 461 3.46 4.54 23.82
CA ALA A 461 2.40 5.41 23.35
C ALA A 461 2.15 6.60 24.29
N LEU A 462 2.00 7.81 23.72
CA LEU A 462 1.61 9.05 24.43
C LEU A 462 2.62 9.56 25.48
N GLU A 463 3.85 9.03 25.51
CA GLU A 463 4.91 9.53 26.37
C GLU A 463 5.79 10.56 25.64
N GLU A 464 6.10 11.66 26.32
CA GLU A 464 7.20 12.54 25.93
C GLU A 464 8.53 11.87 26.32
N VAL A 465 9.40 11.63 25.34
CA VAL A 465 10.73 11.07 25.58
C VAL A 465 11.77 12.14 25.39
N ARG A 466 12.60 12.34 26.42
CA ARG A 466 13.76 13.22 26.38
C ARG A 466 15.03 12.40 26.25
N VAL A 467 15.75 12.57 25.15
CA VAL A 467 17.06 11.95 24.92
C VAL A 467 18.14 13.01 25.08
N ARG A 468 19.03 12.79 26.05
CA ARG A 468 20.22 13.62 26.29
C ARG A 468 21.45 12.92 25.76
N ASP A 469 22.19 13.59 24.89
CA ASP A 469 23.47 13.09 24.43
C ASP A 469 24.41 14.26 24.06
N SER A 470 25.58 13.96 23.49
CA SER A 470 26.57 14.95 23.13
C SER A 470 27.45 14.55 21.95
N VAL A 471 27.85 15.53 21.15
CA VAL A 471 28.87 15.37 20.10
C VAL A 471 30.23 15.85 20.63
N SER A 472 31.28 15.04 20.49
CA SER A 472 32.64 15.44 20.85
C SER A 472 33.24 16.37 19.79
N ILE A 473 33.71 17.56 20.19
CA ILE A 473 34.29 18.55 19.28
C ILE A 473 35.82 18.43 19.32
N PRO A 474 36.48 17.97 18.25
CA PRO A 474 37.93 17.75 18.26
C PRO A 474 38.68 19.08 18.30
N ARG A 475 39.92 19.05 18.82
CA ARG A 475 40.79 20.25 18.86
C ARG A 475 41.16 20.80 17.48
N THR A 476 41.03 19.95 16.46
CA THR A 476 41.36 20.23 15.06
C THR A 476 40.23 20.90 14.28
N LEU A 477 39.00 20.95 14.82
CA LEU A 477 37.89 21.64 14.15
C LEU A 477 38.18 23.16 14.09
N PRO A 478 38.11 23.80 12.91
CA PRO A 478 38.27 25.25 12.79
C PRO A 478 37.25 26.02 13.65
N PRO A 479 37.60 27.20 14.19
CA PRO A 479 36.60 28.09 14.78
C PRO A 479 35.60 28.58 13.73
N GLY A 480 34.31 28.58 14.06
CA GLY A 480 33.25 29.04 13.16
C GLY A 480 31.86 28.71 13.67
N THR A 481 30.84 29.09 12.91
CA THR A 481 29.45 28.72 13.13
C THR A 481 29.17 27.38 12.44
N TYR A 482 28.50 26.48 13.16
CA TYR A 482 28.15 25.14 12.70
C TYR A 482 26.70 24.86 13.06
N ARG A 483 26.06 23.93 12.36
CA ARG A 483 24.68 23.53 12.68
C ARG A 483 24.65 22.14 13.28
N LEU A 484 23.83 21.94 14.30
CA LEU A 484 23.50 20.59 14.75
C LEU A 484 22.29 20.06 13.96
N ALA A 485 22.44 18.86 13.41
CA ALA A 485 21.37 18.12 12.78
C ALA A 485 21.17 16.80 13.53
N VAL A 486 19.92 16.37 13.64
CA VAL A 486 19.54 15.12 14.26
C VAL A 486 18.58 14.38 13.36
N SER A 487 18.86 13.11 13.11
CA SER A 487 17.95 12.19 12.46
C SER A 487 17.37 11.21 13.46
N VAL A 488 16.07 10.98 13.35
CA VAL A 488 15.33 9.97 14.11
C VAL A 488 14.89 8.90 13.14
N GLY A 489 15.21 7.66 13.46
CA GLY A 489 14.87 6.48 12.70
C GLY A 489 13.94 5.57 13.47
N GLU A 490 12.90 5.02 12.83
CA GLU A 490 12.11 3.95 13.44
C GLU A 490 12.71 2.59 13.10
N MET A 491 12.87 1.75 14.11
CA MET A 491 13.45 0.41 14.00
C MET A 491 12.35 -0.64 14.13
N HIS A 492 12.34 -1.63 13.23
CA HIS A 492 11.53 -2.84 13.35
C HIS A 492 12.45 -4.05 13.26
N GLN A 493 12.45 -4.90 14.29
CA GLN A 493 13.34 -6.08 14.38
C GLN A 493 14.83 -5.79 14.07
N GLY A 494 15.31 -4.59 14.43
CA GLY A 494 16.70 -4.18 14.19
C GLY A 494 16.97 -3.56 12.81
N VAL A 495 15.96 -3.45 11.93
CA VAL A 495 16.05 -2.80 10.62
C VAL A 495 15.46 -1.40 10.69
N LEU A 496 16.13 -0.42 10.08
CA LEU A 496 15.65 0.96 9.96
C LEU A 496 14.54 1.02 8.90
N VAL A 497 13.31 1.31 9.31
CA VAL A 497 12.11 1.32 8.43
C VAL A 497 11.78 2.71 7.93
N THR A 498 11.94 3.73 8.77
CA THR A 498 11.74 5.13 8.38
C THR A 498 12.85 5.99 8.96
N ARG A 499 13.22 7.07 8.26
CA ARG A 499 14.23 8.03 8.71
C ARG A 499 13.77 9.45 8.45
N ARG A 500 13.80 10.29 9.48
CA ARG A 500 13.54 11.74 9.37
C ARG A 500 14.77 12.50 9.84
N THR A 501 15.07 13.62 9.18
CA THR A 501 16.17 14.51 9.54
C THR A 501 15.60 15.86 9.93
N PHE A 502 15.97 16.33 11.11
CA PHE A 502 15.62 17.62 11.65
C PHE A 502 16.90 18.45 11.77
N ARG A 503 16.87 19.69 11.30
CA ARG A 503 18.03 20.59 11.30
C ARG A 503 17.73 21.82 12.15
N VAL A 504 18.43 22.02 13.28
CA VAL A 504 18.21 23.23 14.11
C VAL A 504 19.43 23.64 14.95
N VAL A 505 19.59 24.96 15.06
CA VAL A 505 20.47 25.80 15.90
C VAL A 505 21.89 25.99 15.35
N GLU A 506 22.28 27.26 15.18
CA GLU A 506 23.63 27.75 14.83
C GLU A 506 24.51 27.99 16.07
#